data_AF-A0A2T2UDF0-F1
#
_entry.id   AF-A0A2T2UDF0-F1
#
_cell.length_a   1.000
_cell.length_b   1.000
_cell.length_c   1.000
_cell.angle_alpha   90.00
_cell.angle_beta   90.00
_cell.angle_gamma   90.00
#
_symmetry.space_group_name_H-M   'P 1'
#
loop_
_entity.id
_entity.type
_entity.pdbx_description
1 polymer ?
#
loop_
_entity_poly.entity_id
_entity_poly.type
_entity_poly.pdbx_seq_one_letter_code
_entity_poly.pdbx_strand_id
1 'polypeptide(L)'
;MTNEAQQLWGQLGPVAIDLIIDLVSALLLVIIGWMVAGWAERGVRRGLGRVKDLDRTLMSVFAGAVRYFILVTVLVMVLARFGVQTASILAALGAVGLAVGLALQGTLANMASGVMILLLRPLR
;
A
#
# COMPACT_ATOMS: atom_id res chain seq x y z
N MET A 1 9.32 -31.55 40.67
CA MET A 1 8.22 -31.79 39.71
C MET A 1 7.18 -30.67 39.70
N THR A 2 6.83 -30.03 40.82
CA THR A 2 5.90 -28.86 40.85
C THR A 2 6.51 -27.56 40.30
N ASN A 3 7.82 -27.36 40.45
CA ASN A 3 8.51 -26.15 40.00
C ASN A 3 8.60 -26.02 38.47
N GLU A 4 8.72 -27.14 37.76
CA GLU A 4 8.80 -27.17 36.29
C GLU A 4 7.43 -26.82 35.67
N ALA A 5 6.34 -27.37 36.20
CA ALA A 5 5.00 -27.02 35.74
C ALA A 5 4.70 -25.53 35.95
N GLN A 6 5.05 -24.95 37.11
CA GLN A 6 4.86 -23.52 37.37
C GLN A 6 5.74 -22.61 36.49
N GLN A 7 6.96 -23.04 36.17
CA GLN A 7 7.82 -22.33 35.22
C GLN A 7 7.27 -22.37 33.79
N LEU A 8 6.69 -23.49 33.36
CA LEU A 8 6.04 -23.61 32.04
C LEU A 8 4.80 -22.71 31.94
N TRP A 9 3.96 -22.68 32.97
CA TRP A 9 2.80 -21.78 33.01
C TRP A 9 3.20 -20.29 33.05
N GLY A 10 4.28 -19.94 33.75
CA GLY A 10 4.81 -18.57 33.78
C GLY A 10 5.39 -18.09 32.46
N GLN A 11 5.83 -18.99 31.58
CA GLN A 11 6.38 -18.66 30.25
C GLN A 11 5.33 -18.71 29.13
N LEU A 12 4.34 -19.60 29.22
CA LEU A 12 3.31 -19.77 28.18
C LEU A 12 2.18 -18.74 28.26
N GLY A 13 1.86 -18.24 29.47
CA GLY A 13 0.83 -17.23 29.67
C GLY A 13 1.04 -15.94 28.88
N PRO A 14 2.22 -15.29 28.97
CA PRO A 14 2.52 -14.06 28.22
C PRO A 14 2.48 -14.25 26.70
N VAL A 15 3.08 -15.34 26.21
CA VAL A 15 3.14 -15.65 24.76
C VAL A 15 1.73 -15.85 24.18
N ALA A 16 0.82 -16.48 24.91
CA ALA A 16 -0.56 -16.67 24.47
C ALA A 16 -1.33 -15.34 24.36
N ILE A 17 -1.10 -14.41 25.29
CA ILE A 17 -1.73 -13.09 25.28
C ILE A 17 -1.22 -12.26 24.11
N ASP A 18 0.10 -12.24 23.91
CA ASP A 18 0.73 -11.49 22.81
C ASP A 18 0.24 -12.00 21.44
N LEU A 19 0.15 -13.32 21.27
CA LEU A 19 -0.37 -13.92 20.02
C LEU A 19 -1.81 -13.49 19.73
N ILE A 20 -2.67 -13.44 20.76
CA ILE A 20 -4.07 -13.00 20.61
C ILE A 20 -4.11 -11.52 20.22
N ILE A 21 -3.29 -10.67 20.84
CA ILE A 21 -3.21 -9.25 20.53
C ILE A 21 -2.72 -9.02 19.10
N ASP A 22 -1.71 -9.77 18.65
CA ASP A 22 -1.19 -9.68 17.29
C ASP A 22 -2.20 -10.16 16.26
N LEU A 23 -2.92 -11.27 16.53
CA LEU A 23 -3.99 -11.77 15.69
C LEU A 23 -5.14 -10.76 15.56
N VAL A 24 -5.60 -10.18 16.66
CA VAL A 24 -6.67 -9.17 16.65
C VAL A 24 -6.20 -7.91 15.95
N SER A 25 -4.98 -7.45 16.21
CA SER A 25 -4.40 -6.28 15.56
C SER A 25 -4.25 -6.49 14.04
N ALA A 26 -3.77 -7.65 13.61
CA ALA A 26 -3.65 -8.02 12.21
C ALA A 26 -5.03 -8.05 11.53
N LEU A 27 -6.03 -8.64 12.17
CA LEU A 27 -7.40 -8.68 11.65
C LEU A 27 -7.97 -7.27 11.49
N LEU A 28 -7.82 -6.41 12.50
CA LEU A 28 -8.24 -5.02 12.44
C LEU A 28 -7.54 -4.26 11.32
N LEU A 29 -6.23 -4.43 11.16
CA LEU A 29 -5.46 -3.82 10.07
C LEU A 29 -5.98 -4.25 8.69
N VAL A 30 -6.28 -5.53 8.50
CA VAL A 30 -6.83 -6.04 7.23
C VAL A 30 -8.21 -5.44 6.94
N ILE A 31 -9.10 -5.43 7.94
CA ILE A 31 -10.47 -4.89 7.79
C ILE A 31 -10.42 -3.40 7.44
N ILE A 32 -9.69 -2.61 8.23
CA ILE A 32 -9.54 -1.16 8.02
C ILE A 32 -8.86 -0.91 6.67
N GLY A 33 -7.79 -1.64 6.38
CA GLY A 33 -7.03 -1.53 5.14
C GLY A 33 -7.89 -1.79 3.90
N TRP A 34 -8.72 -2.83 3.93
CA TRP A 34 -9.63 -3.14 2.81
C TRP A 34 -10.71 -2.07 2.65
N MET A 35 -11.27 -1.55 3.76
CA MET A 35 -12.24 -0.46 3.72
C MET A 35 -11.63 0.82 3.13
N VAL A 36 -10.45 1.22 3.61
CA VAL A 36 -9.70 2.39 3.11
C VAL A 36 -9.33 2.21 1.64
N ALA A 37 -8.83 1.04 1.24
CA ALA A 37 -8.52 0.75 -0.16
C ALA A 37 -9.75 0.88 -1.06
N GLY A 38 -10.91 0.40 -0.62
CA GLY A 38 -12.17 0.54 -1.34
C GLY A 38 -12.68 1.98 -1.40
N TRP A 39 -12.48 2.79 -0.36
CA TRP A 39 -12.81 4.22 -0.39
C TRP A 39 -11.89 4.99 -1.32
N ALA A 40 -10.58 4.75 -1.25
CA ALA A 40 -9.60 5.38 -2.12
C ALA A 40 -9.85 5.04 -3.59
N GLU A 41 -10.08 3.76 -3.92
CA GLU A 41 -10.43 3.32 -5.27
C GLU A 41 -11.66 4.06 -5.81
N ARG A 42 -12.73 4.11 -5.01
CA ARG A 42 -13.97 4.83 -5.39
C ARG A 42 -13.72 6.33 -5.54
N GLY A 43 -12.88 6.92 -4.70
CA GLY A 43 -12.46 8.32 -4.80
C GLY A 43 -11.78 8.60 -6.13
N VAL A 44 -10.80 7.78 -6.50
CA VAL A 44 -10.07 7.88 -7.77
C VAL A 44 -11.00 7.69 -8.96
N ARG A 45 -11.85 6.64 -8.96
CA ARG A 45 -12.83 6.41 -10.04
C ARG A 45 -13.78 7.61 -10.21
N ARG A 46 -14.27 8.19 -9.12
CA ARG A 46 -15.13 9.39 -9.17
C ARG A 46 -14.39 10.64 -9.65
N GLY A 47 -13.13 10.81 -9.27
CA GLY A 47 -12.29 11.92 -9.73
C GLY A 47 -12.05 11.85 -11.23
N LEU A 48 -11.56 10.69 -11.68
CA LEU A 48 -11.25 10.42 -13.09
C LEU A 48 -12.49 10.41 -13.98
N GLY A 49 -13.64 9.93 -13.48
CA GLY A 49 -14.90 9.94 -14.22
C GLY A 49 -15.45 11.34 -14.55
N ARG A 50 -14.88 12.41 -13.98
CA ARG A 50 -15.21 13.80 -14.36
C ARG A 50 -14.39 14.32 -15.54
N VAL A 51 -13.32 13.63 -15.90
CA VAL A 51 -12.46 14.00 -17.03
C VAL A 51 -13.14 13.52 -18.32
N LYS A 52 -13.51 14.47 -19.19
CA LYS A 52 -14.00 14.14 -20.53
C LYS A 52 -12.89 13.41 -21.31
N ASP A 53 -13.29 12.41 -22.09
CA ASP A 53 -12.43 11.64 -22.99
C ASP A 53 -11.41 10.69 -22.33
N LEU A 54 -11.56 10.40 -21.02
CA LEU A 54 -10.74 9.38 -20.37
C LEU A 54 -11.31 7.97 -20.58
N ASP A 55 -10.49 7.07 -21.11
CA ASP A 55 -10.86 5.66 -21.32
C ASP A 55 -11.14 4.93 -20.00
N ARG A 56 -12.16 4.06 -20.01
CA ARG A 56 -12.58 3.26 -18.86
C ARG A 56 -11.48 2.32 -18.36
N THR A 57 -10.64 1.83 -19.25
CA THR A 57 -9.46 0.98 -18.98
C THR A 57 -8.44 1.77 -18.16
N LEU A 58 -8.07 2.97 -18.59
CA LEU A 58 -7.13 3.84 -17.87
C LEU A 58 -7.66 4.17 -16.47
N MET A 59 -8.94 4.53 -16.37
CA MET A 59 -9.57 4.75 -15.07
C MET A 59 -9.47 3.52 -14.15
N SER A 60 -9.66 2.31 -14.68
CA SER A 60 -9.52 1.08 -13.91
C SER A 60 -8.07 0.79 -13.51
N VAL A 61 -7.09 1.11 -14.37
CA VAL A 61 -5.66 0.94 -14.07
C VAL A 61 -5.26 1.85 -12.91
N PHE A 62 -5.58 3.15 -12.96
CA PHE A 62 -5.22 4.08 -11.88
C PHE A 62 -5.95 3.76 -10.57
N ALA A 63 -7.25 3.49 -10.62
CA ALA A 63 -8.02 3.14 -9.42
C ALA A 63 -7.52 1.81 -8.81
N GLY A 64 -7.24 0.82 -9.66
CA GLY A 64 -6.67 -0.46 -9.25
C GLY A 64 -5.28 -0.30 -8.64
N ALA A 65 -4.41 0.51 -9.25
CA ALA A 65 -3.07 0.79 -8.74
C ALA A 65 -3.11 1.35 -7.31
N VAL A 66 -4.00 2.32 -7.04
CA VAL A 66 -4.18 2.89 -5.70
C VAL A 66 -4.69 1.83 -4.72
N ARG A 67 -5.67 1.01 -5.12
CA ARG A 67 -6.17 -0.09 -4.29
C ARG A 67 -5.06 -1.06 -3.92
N TYR A 68 -4.30 -1.55 -4.89
CA TYR A 68 -3.24 -2.52 -4.66
C TYR A 68 -2.09 -1.94 -3.83
N PHE A 69 -1.73 -0.68 -4.05
CA PHE A 69 -0.72 0.00 -3.24
C PHE A 69 -1.09 0.02 -1.74
N ILE A 70 -2.34 0.34 -1.42
CA ILE A 70 -2.85 0.31 -0.04
C ILE A 70 -2.85 -1.11 0.51
N LEU A 71 -3.35 -2.09 -0.24
CA LEU A 71 -3.41 -3.48 0.21
C LEU A 71 -2.02 -4.09 0.45
N VAL A 72 -1.05 -3.81 -0.41
CA VAL A 72 0.35 -4.24 -0.22
C VAL A 72 0.92 -3.60 1.05
N THR A 73 0.64 -2.32 1.29
CA THR A 73 1.08 -1.62 2.52
C THR A 73 0.50 -2.27 3.77
N VAL A 74 -0.80 -2.58 3.75
CA VAL A 74 -1.50 -3.28 4.84
C VAL A 74 -0.91 -4.67 5.06
N LEU A 75 -0.62 -5.40 3.98
CA LEU A 75 0.03 -6.71 4.07
C LEU A 75 1.40 -6.61 4.77
N VAL A 76 2.22 -5.63 4.41
CA VAL A 76 3.51 -5.40 5.06
C VAL A 76 3.33 -5.05 6.55
N MET A 77 2.33 -4.24 6.90
CA MET A 77 2.01 -3.92 8.31
C MET A 77 1.58 -5.17 9.10
N VAL A 78 0.80 -6.05 8.49
CA VAL A 78 0.39 -7.33 9.10
C VAL A 78 1.61 -8.23 9.32
N LEU A 79 2.49 -8.36 8.32
CA LEU A 79 3.73 -9.13 8.45
C LEU A 79 4.64 -8.59 9.56
N ALA A 80 4.71 -7.27 9.71
CA ALA A 80 5.47 -6.63 10.79
C ALA A 80 4.94 -7.02 12.19
N ARG A 81 3.63 -7.23 12.35
CA ARG A 81 3.05 -7.69 13.63
C ARG A 81 3.55 -9.07 14.02
N PHE A 82 3.75 -9.96 13.06
CA PHE A 82 4.27 -11.31 13.31
C PHE A 82 5.81 -11.38 13.35
N GLY A 83 6.50 -10.24 13.51
CA GLY A 83 7.95 -10.18 13.63
C GLY A 83 8.72 -10.43 12.32
N VAL A 84 8.04 -10.43 11.16
CA VAL A 84 8.71 -10.56 9.87
C VAL A 84 9.51 -9.29 9.58
N GLN A 85 10.75 -9.44 9.15
CA GLN A 85 11.60 -8.32 8.79
C GLN A 85 11.13 -7.68 7.48
N THR A 86 10.40 -6.57 7.59
CA THR A 86 9.78 -5.89 6.44
C THR A 86 10.75 -5.03 5.63
N ALA A 87 11.95 -4.75 6.14
CA ALA A 87 12.93 -3.90 5.46
C ALA A 87 13.32 -4.42 4.06
N SER A 88 13.51 -5.73 3.91
CA SER A 88 13.81 -6.36 2.62
C SER A 88 12.63 -6.28 1.65
N ILE A 89 11.40 -6.45 2.15
CA ILE A 89 10.18 -6.30 1.36
C ILE A 89 10.02 -4.85 0.89
N LEU A 90 10.21 -3.88 1.79
CA LEU A 90 10.16 -2.46 1.46
C LEU A 90 11.25 -2.07 0.45
N ALA A 91 12.47 -2.62 0.56
CA ALA A 91 13.52 -2.42 -0.43
C ALA A 91 13.12 -2.96 -1.81
N ALA A 92 12.55 -4.17 -1.87
CA ALA A 92 12.08 -4.76 -3.13
C ALA A 92 10.91 -3.97 -3.75
N LEU A 93 9.92 -3.57 -2.95
CA LEU A 93 8.82 -2.71 -3.39
C LEU A 93 9.34 -1.35 -3.88
N GLY A 94 10.34 -0.79 -3.20
CA GLY A 94 11.05 0.40 -3.64
C GLY A 94 11.71 0.22 -5.00
N ALA A 95 12.42 -0.89 -5.22
CA ALA A 95 13.03 -1.21 -6.51
C ALA A 95 11.98 -1.37 -7.63
N VAL A 96 10.85 -2.02 -7.37
CA VAL A 96 9.72 -2.11 -8.32
C VAL A 96 9.17 -0.72 -8.62
N GLY A 97 8.96 0.11 -7.59
CA GLY A 97 8.50 1.49 -7.74
C GLY A 97 9.45 2.34 -8.58
N LEU A 98 10.77 2.20 -8.37
CA LEU A 98 11.79 2.83 -9.19
C LEU A 98 11.73 2.32 -10.63
N ALA A 99 11.65 1.01 -10.86
CA ALA A 99 11.56 0.44 -12.21
C ALA A 99 10.33 0.96 -12.98
N VAL A 100 9.18 1.02 -12.33
CA VAL A 100 7.95 1.60 -12.91
C VAL A 100 8.14 3.10 -13.17
N GLY A 101 8.71 3.84 -12.22
CA GLY A 101 8.98 5.27 -12.37
C GLY A 101 9.94 5.58 -13.53
N LEU A 102 11.02 4.82 -13.67
CA LEU A 102 11.98 4.92 -14.77
C LEU A 102 11.34 4.56 -16.11
N ALA A 103 10.47 3.54 -16.15
CA ALA A 103 9.71 3.20 -17.35
C ALA A 103 8.76 4.33 -17.79
N LEU A 104 8.18 5.06 -16.84
CA LEU A 104 7.28 6.19 -17.10
C LEU A 104 8.00 7.54 -17.25
N GLN A 105 9.32 7.59 -16.98
CA GLN A 105 10.10 8.83 -16.93
C GLN A 105 10.00 9.62 -18.23
N GLY A 106 10.11 8.95 -19.39
CA GLY A 106 10.03 9.60 -20.70
C GLY A 106 8.65 10.23 -20.96
N THR A 107 7.57 9.52 -20.62
CA THR A 107 6.21 10.04 -20.77
C THR A 107 5.95 11.24 -19.86
N LEU A 108 6.39 11.18 -18.60
CA LEU A 108 6.25 12.27 -17.64
C LEU A 108 7.05 13.50 -18.04
N ALA A 109 8.27 13.32 -18.55
CA ALA A 109 9.10 14.41 -19.06
C ALA A 109 8.40 15.13 -20.24
N ASN A 110 7.83 14.37 -21.18
CA ASN A 110 7.10 14.93 -22.31
C ASN A 110 5.85 15.72 -21.86
N MET A 111 5.09 15.21 -20.88
CA MET A 111 3.95 15.96 -20.33
C MET A 111 4.38 17.26 -19.65
N ALA A 112 5.47 17.23 -18.87
CA ALA A 112 5.99 18.42 -18.21
C ALA A 112 6.43 19.51 -19.21
N SER A 113 7.13 19.12 -20.29
CA SER A 113 7.48 20.03 -21.38
C SER A 113 6.23 20.66 -22.03
N GLY A 114 5.19 19.87 -22.24
CA GLY A 114 3.92 20.36 -22.77
C GLY A 114 3.25 21.41 -21.87
N VAL A 115 3.20 21.16 -20.56
CA VAL A 115 2.67 22.12 -19.58
C VAL A 115 3.54 23.39 -19.53
N MET A 116 4.86 23.26 -19.59
CA MET A 116 5.79 24.40 -19.57
C MET A 116 5.59 25.33 -20.77
N ILE A 117 5.35 24.79 -21.97
CA ILE A 117 5.03 25.58 -23.16
C ILE A 117 3.73 26.38 -22.94
N LEU A 118 2.68 25.74 -22.38
CA LEU A 118 1.40 26.41 -22.11
C LEU A 118 1.53 27.52 -21.06
N LEU A 119 2.36 27.31 -20.03
CA LEU A 119 2.57 28.27 -18.96
C LEU A 119 3.44 29.45 -19.38
N LEU A 120 4.54 29.20 -20.09
CA LEU A 120 5.46 30.24 -20.52
C LEU A 120 4.99 30.99 -21.77
N ARG A 121 4.03 30.42 -22.54
CA ARG A 121 3.63 30.91 -23.87
C ARG A 121 4.82 31.42 -24.72
N PRO A 122 5.92 30.66 -24.85
CA PRO A 122 7.15 31.16 -25.47
C PRO A 122 7.03 31.21 -27.00
N LEU A 123 6.04 30.50 -27.57
CA LEU A 123 5.70 30.50 -28.98
C LEU A 123 4.40 31.30 -29.15
N ARG A 124 4.47 32.42 -29.86
CA ARG A 124 3.32 33.09 -30.48
C ARG A 124 3.17 32.61 -31.90
#